data_AF-A0A9D1MD24-F1
#
_entry.id   AF-A0A9D1MD24-F1
#
_cell.length_a   1.000
_cell.length_b   1.000
_cell.length_c   1.000
_cell.angle_alpha   90.00
_cell.angle_beta   90.00
_cell.angle_gamma   90.00
#
_symmetry.space_group_name_H-M   'P 1'
#
loop_
_entity.id
_entity.type
_entity.pdbx_description
1 polymer ?
#
loop_
_entity_poly.entity_id
_entity_poly.type
_entity_poly.pdbx_seq_one_letter_code
_entity_poly.pdbx_strand_id
1 'polypeptide(L)' 'MERLTRRSPSGKVLLNRAMFPEYAEETLNREVSAFGPFSQVLERLCEFEDSGAEQ' A
#
# COMPACT_ATOMS: atom_id res chain seq x y z
N MET A 1 -2.21 14.60 4.38
CA MET A 1 -1.68 13.91 3.17
C MET A 1 -2.58 12.73 2.89
N GLU A 2 -2.99 12.48 1.65
CA GLU A 2 -3.74 11.24 1.33
C GLU A 2 -2.78 10.04 1.35
N ARG A 3 -3.15 8.96 2.05
CA ARG A 3 -2.31 7.77 2.20
C ARG A 3 -2.34 6.92 0.94
N LEU A 4 -1.17 6.61 0.41
CA LEU A 4 -0.93 5.71 -0.72
C LEU A 4 -1.03 4.23 -0.31
N THR A 5 -0.85 3.91 0.98
CA THR A 5 -0.94 2.54 1.48
C THR A 5 -2.11 2.35 2.45
N ARG A 6 -2.55 1.09 2.59
CA ARG A 6 -3.51 0.65 3.61
C ARG A 6 -3.11 -0.72 4.16
N ARG A 7 -3.47 -0.99 5.43
CA ARG A 7 -3.39 -2.32 6.01
C ARG A 7 -4.72 -3.04 5.85
N SER A 8 -4.65 -4.28 5.34
CA SER A 8 -5.79 -5.19 5.35
C SER A 8 -6.04 -5.74 6.76
N PRO A 9 -7.21 -6.35 7.03
CA PRO A 9 -7.50 -6.97 8.33
C PRO A 9 -6.53 -8.09 8.72
N SER A 10 -5.86 -8.72 7.76
CA SER A 10 -4.83 -9.74 8.01
C SER A 10 -3.43 -9.16 8.29
N GLY A 11 -3.29 -7.84 8.33
CA GLY A 11 -2.02 -7.14 8.53
C GLY A 11 -1.20 -6.93 7.26
N LYS A 12 -1.63 -7.46 6.10
CA LYS A 12 -0.93 -7.26 4.83
C LYS A 12 -1.06 -5.80 4.36
N VAL A 13 0.06 -5.19 3.96
CA VAL A 13 0.12 -3.85 3.36
C VAL A 13 -0.26 -3.91 1.88
N LEU A 14 -1.15 -3.01 1.46
CA LEU A 14 -1.69 -2.90 0.10
C LEU A 14 -1.67 -1.44 -0.36
N LEU A 15 -1.78 -1.21 -1.66
CA LEU A 15 -2.03 0.12 -2.22
C LEU A 15 -3.46 0.57 -1.91
N ASN A 16 -3.62 1.86 -1.62
CA ASN A 16 -4.91 2.48 -1.40
C ASN A 16 -5.62 2.72 -2.74
N ARG A 17 -6.69 1.96 -3.00
CA ARG A 17 -7.44 2.01 -4.27
C ARG A 17 -7.99 3.38 -4.61
N ALA A 18 -8.29 4.22 -3.61
CA ALA A 18 -8.75 5.58 -3.84
C ALA A 18 -7.71 6.42 -4.61
N MET A 19 -6.42 6.12 -4.43
CA MET A 19 -5.30 6.78 -5.11
C MET A 19 -4.99 6.20 -6.50
N PHE A 20 -5.58 5.05 -6.84
CA PHE A 20 -5.32 4.31 -8.08
C PHE A 20 -6.64 3.90 -8.75
N PRO A 21 -7.54 4.85 -9.07
CA PRO A 21 -8.89 4.55 -9.58
C PRO A 21 -8.88 3.92 -10.98
N GLU A 22 -7.79 4.10 -11.74
CA GLU A 22 -7.61 3.55 -13.08
C GLU A 22 -7.26 2.05 -13.10
N TYR A 23 -6.89 1.47 -11.94
CA TYR A 23 -6.50 0.07 -11.84
C TYR A 23 -7.55 -0.78 -11.11
N ALA A 24 -7.77 -2.00 -11.63
CA ALA A 24 -8.54 -3.00 -10.92
C ALA A 24 -7.81 -3.46 -9.63
N GLU A 25 -8.58 -3.83 -8.59
CA GLU A 25 -8.01 -4.31 -7.32
C GLU A 25 -7.09 -5.52 -7.51
N GLU A 26 -7.52 -6.44 -8.37
CA GLU A 26 -6.78 -7.65 -8.67
C GLU A 26 -5.41 -7.33 -9.27
N THR A 27 -5.35 -6.35 -10.19
CA THR A 27 -4.10 -5.87 -10.78
C THR A 27 -3.19 -5.31 -9.70
N LEU A 28 -3.69 -4.41 -8.85
CA LEU A 28 -2.88 -3.84 -7.77
C LEU A 28 -2.35 -4.91 -6.82
N ASN A 29 -3.18 -5.88 -6.43
CA ASN A 29 -2.77 -6.97 -5.54
C ASN A 29 -1.75 -7.91 -6.20
N ARG A 30 -1.90 -8.17 -7.51
CA ARG A 30 -1.02 -9.04 -8.28
C ARG A 30 0.35 -8.40 -8.47
N GLU A 31 0.42 -7.14 -8.88
CA GLU A 31 1.69 -6.42 -9.07
C GLU A 31 2.50 -6.34 -7.77
N VAL A 32 1.83 -6.05 -6.65
CA VAL A 32 2.46 -6.04 -5.31
C VAL A 32 3.02 -7.42 -4.93
N SER A 33 2.30 -8.49 -5.28
CA SER A 33 2.71 -9.85 -4.94
C SER A 33 3.72 -10.45 -5.93
N ALA A 34 3.76 -9.92 -7.17
CA ALA A 34 4.64 -10.41 -8.24
C ALA A 34 6.09 -9.94 -8.09
N PHE A 35 6.32 -8.86 -7.35
CA PHE A 35 7.66 -8.31 -7.15
C PHE A 35 7.97 -8.10 -5.66
N GLY A 36 8.64 -9.07 -5.06
CA GLY A 36 8.99 -9.09 -3.63
C GLY A 36 9.66 -7.80 -3.11
N PRO A 37 10.65 -7.20 -3.80
CA PRO A 37 11.24 -5.93 -3.37
C PRO A 37 10.22 -4.79 -3.26
N PHE A 38 9.19 -4.76 -4.11
CA PHE A 38 8.15 -3.74 -4.05
C PHE A 38 7.23 -3.91 -2.84
N SER A 39 6.96 -5.15 -2.41
CA SER A 39 6.23 -5.38 -1.15
C SER A 39 6.96 -4.78 0.07
N GLN A 40 8.29 -4.92 0.15
CA GLN A 40 9.09 -4.34 1.23
C GLN A 40 9.11 -2.80 1.20
N VAL A 41 9.14 -2.21 0.00
CA VAL A 41 9.05 -0.76 -0.16
C VAL A 41 7.70 -0.25 0.33
N LEU A 42 6.61 -0.97 0.03
CA LEU A 42 5.28 -0.61 0.51
C LEU A 42 5.14 -0.73 2.02
N GLU A 43 5.75 -1.73 2.65
CA GLU A 43 5.79 -1.83 4.10
C GLU A 43 6.46 -0.62 4.74
N ARG A 44 7.66 -0.25 4.25
CA ARG A 44 8.37 0.94 4.74
C ARG A 44 7.62 2.25 4.49
N LEU A 45 6.97 2.37 3.33
CA LEU A 45 6.12 3.52 3.03
C LEU A 45 4.93 3.58 3.99
N CYS A 46 4.32 2.44 4.30
CA CYS A 46 3.21 2.35 5.24
C CYS A 46 3.63 2.78 6.64
N GLU A 47 4.80 2.34 7.11
CA GLU A 47 5.39 2.77 8.39
C GLU A 47 5.69 4.27 8.42
N PHE A 48 6.19 4.83 7.32
CA PHE A 48 6.42 6.26 7.19
C PHE A 48 5.10 7.05 7.25
N GLU A 49 4.06 6.60 6.53
CA GLU A 49 2.74 7.22 6.56
C GLU A 49 2.05 7.10 7.93
N ASP A 50 2.30 6.01 8.65
CA ASP A 50 1.84 5.84 10.04
C ASP A 50 2.54 6.86 10.96
N SER A 51 3.86 7.06 10.81
CA SER A 51 4.67 7.97 11.63
C SER A 51 4.45 9.46 11.27
N GLY A 52 4.15 9.75 10.01
CA GLY A 52 3.88 11.10 9.51
C GLY A 52 2.48 11.62 9.80
N ALA A 53 1.59 10.78 10.32
CA ALA A 53 0.25 11.17 10.78
C ALA A 53 0.26 11.82 12.18
N GLU A 54 1.41 11.82 12.87
CA GLU A 54 1.59 12.38 14.22
C GLU A 54 2.13 13.83 14.23
N GLN A 55 2.15 14.53 13.09
CA GLN A 55 2.53 15.96 12.99
C GLN A 55 1.38 16.86 12.52
#